data_AF-A0A7J3T0N5-F1
#
_entry.id   AF-A0A7J3T0N5-F1
#
_cell.length_a   1.000
_cell.length_b   1.000
_cell.length_c   1.000
_cell.angle_alpha   90.00
_cell.angle_beta   90.00
_cell.angle_gamma   90.00
#
_symmetry.space_group_name_H-M   'P 1'
#
loop_
_entity.id
_entity.type
_entity.pdbx_description
1 polymer ?
#
loop_
_entity_poly.entity_id
_entity_poly.type
_entity_poly.pdbx_seq_one_letter_code
_entity_poly.pdbx_strand_id
1 'polypeptide(L)'
;MSESCVAAVTINQDLCSRCSICHSICPYEAIKRDSATGKVEIDLQKCQVCGICYSACPSVAIEIEYYDYESLVEYVGEMHDKYKKDTLVLMCRGNSPSTCEVQETLQKENINVKDFIPLRLPCAGRVPSEFVFRVLKAGVKRVISIQCEDNYCRYKEGTKIGTKRMTLGRAVLEGLGLSKDTFKVLKYSRKVVYDTSKCVGCDKCVFICPYEAIEAEPFATPKVLPDYCMGCGACALVCPHQAIEVNGFEFETVFKRYAEAAKKLKAQGKGPLILVFVCQWSEFSALDQPEKGLLKKKTVTLEIPCFKSLDPVHVVSALQSGFDGVMAVVCAPEDCKLQEGKETAERNVTVLKNTLKKMGNLTRFELFYSSPRCVGEFNQKLDEFYRKIVMLPALKMEAETSV
;
A
#
# COMPACT_ATOMS: atom_id res chain seq x y z
N MET A 1 11.35 18.81 -3.44
CA MET A 1 11.96 17.90 -2.45
C MET A 1 13.21 18.60 -1.93
N SER A 2 13.49 18.56 -0.62
CA SER A 2 14.76 19.05 -0.10
C SER A 2 15.91 18.24 -0.70
N GLU A 3 17.00 18.91 -1.05
CA GLU A 3 18.18 18.30 -1.70
C GLU A 3 18.96 17.31 -0.81
N SER A 4 18.50 17.06 0.43
CA SER A 4 19.15 16.14 1.37
C SER A 4 18.11 15.31 2.13
N CYS A 5 17.70 14.18 1.56
CA CYS A 5 17.03 13.12 2.32
C CYS A 5 17.93 11.88 2.35
N VAL A 6 17.83 11.08 3.41
CA VAL A 6 18.56 9.81 3.49
C VAL A 6 17.91 8.83 2.51
N ALA A 7 18.66 8.44 1.49
CA ALA A 7 18.17 7.56 0.44
C ALA A 7 17.88 6.15 0.97
N ALA A 8 16.70 5.63 0.67
CA ALA A 8 16.27 4.30 1.11
C ALA A 8 17.03 3.15 0.43
N VAL A 9 17.74 3.41 -0.68
CA VAL A 9 18.54 2.42 -1.41
C VAL A 9 19.86 3.05 -1.82
N THR A 10 20.97 2.41 -1.48
CA THR A 10 22.33 2.87 -1.78
C THR A 10 23.16 1.74 -2.39
N ILE A 11 24.30 2.09 -2.99
CA ILE A 11 25.25 1.11 -3.55
C ILE A 11 26.61 1.34 -2.91
N ASN A 12 27.09 0.34 -2.17
CA ASN A 12 28.44 0.26 -1.67
C ASN A 12 29.41 0.00 -2.85
N GLN A 13 30.21 1.01 -3.19
CA GLN A 13 31.10 0.93 -4.36
C GLN A 13 32.29 0.00 -4.15
N ASP A 14 32.68 -0.27 -2.90
CA ASP A 14 33.80 -1.17 -2.57
C ASP A 14 33.40 -2.64 -2.75
N LEU A 15 32.12 -2.96 -2.56
CA LEU A 15 31.56 -4.29 -2.81
C LEU A 15 31.06 -4.48 -4.26
N CYS A 16 30.90 -3.39 -5.03
CA CYS A 16 30.27 -3.45 -6.35
C CYS A 16 31.19 -4.09 -7.41
N SER A 17 30.80 -5.26 -7.93
CA SER A 17 31.54 -5.94 -9.01
C SER A 17 31.35 -5.32 -10.40
N ARG A 18 30.53 -4.28 -10.53
CA ARG A 18 30.22 -3.58 -11.80
C ARG A 18 29.65 -4.49 -12.91
N CYS A 19 28.99 -5.60 -12.52
CA CYS A 19 28.42 -6.60 -13.43
C CYS A 19 27.15 -6.17 -14.19
N SER A 20 26.56 -5.00 -13.85
CA SER A 20 25.37 -4.42 -14.49
C SER A 20 24.04 -5.21 -14.34
N ILE A 21 23.97 -6.28 -13.54
CA ILE A 21 22.71 -7.01 -13.29
C ILE A 21 21.61 -6.09 -12.74
N CYS A 22 21.96 -5.23 -11.79
CA CYS A 22 21.03 -4.27 -11.18
C CYS A 22 20.47 -3.27 -12.20
N HIS A 23 21.28 -2.84 -13.17
CA HIS A 23 20.84 -2.02 -14.29
C HIS A 23 19.83 -2.78 -15.17
N SER A 24 20.17 -3.98 -15.62
CA SER A 24 19.34 -4.78 -16.52
C SER A 24 18.00 -5.21 -15.92
N ILE A 25 17.95 -5.45 -14.60
CA ILE A 25 16.72 -5.92 -13.94
C ILE A 25 15.81 -4.79 -13.46
N CYS A 26 16.27 -3.53 -13.47
CA CYS A 26 15.49 -2.40 -12.96
C CYS A 26 14.34 -2.03 -13.93
N PRO A 27 13.06 -2.23 -13.57
CA PRO A 27 11.94 -1.91 -14.47
C PRO A 27 11.69 -0.41 -14.64
N TYR A 28 12.49 0.43 -13.98
CA TYR A 28 12.39 1.88 -13.99
C TYR A 28 13.62 2.55 -14.61
N GLU A 29 14.61 1.75 -15.05
CA GLU A 29 15.86 2.28 -15.62
C GLU A 29 16.54 3.30 -14.68
N ALA A 30 16.38 3.08 -13.37
CA ALA A 30 16.84 3.96 -12.32
C ALA A 30 18.31 3.74 -11.97
N ILE A 31 18.99 2.78 -12.60
CA ILE A 31 20.38 2.45 -12.28
C ILE A 31 21.19 2.65 -13.55
N LYS A 32 22.31 3.37 -13.47
CA LYS A 32 23.22 3.60 -14.60
C LYS A 32 24.65 3.30 -14.17
N ARG A 33 25.48 2.96 -15.14
CA ARG A 33 26.93 2.85 -14.96
C ARG A 33 27.57 4.02 -15.67
N ASP A 34 28.33 4.82 -14.92
CA ASP A 34 29.11 5.90 -15.48
C ASP A 34 30.22 5.32 -16.37
N SER A 35 30.34 5.83 -17.60
CA SER A 35 31.25 5.29 -18.60
C SER A 35 32.72 5.62 -18.32
N ALA A 36 33.00 6.72 -17.62
CA ALA A 36 34.36 7.18 -17.36
C ALA A 36 34.96 6.53 -16.10
N THR A 37 34.21 6.49 -15.02
CA THR A 37 34.62 6.02 -13.69
C THR A 37 34.25 4.55 -13.45
N GLY A 38 33.28 4.03 -14.20
CA GLY A 38 32.70 2.71 -13.99
C GLY A 38 31.82 2.59 -12.75
N LYS A 39 31.56 3.69 -12.03
CA LYS A 39 30.67 3.73 -10.87
C LYS A 39 29.25 3.39 -11.27
N VAL A 40 28.55 2.66 -10.39
CA VAL A 40 27.14 2.32 -10.59
C VAL A 40 26.32 3.22 -9.67
N GLU A 41 25.39 3.97 -10.25
CA GLU A 41 24.62 5.01 -9.56
C GLU A 41 23.12 4.77 -9.69
N ILE A 42 22.38 5.15 -8.64
CA ILE A 42 20.92 5.09 -8.63
C ILE A 42 20.38 6.50 -8.82
N ASP A 43 19.64 6.70 -9.90
CA ASP A 43 18.76 7.85 -10.11
C ASP A 43 17.58 7.76 -9.13
N LEU A 44 17.69 8.49 -8.02
CA LEU A 44 16.65 8.55 -7.00
C LEU A 44 15.35 9.13 -7.53
N GLN A 45 15.33 9.93 -8.60
CA GLN A 45 14.05 10.42 -9.16
C GLN A 45 13.26 9.32 -9.86
N LYS A 46 13.94 8.27 -10.33
CA LYS A 46 13.32 7.12 -10.98
C LYS A 46 13.11 5.93 -10.05
N CYS A 47 13.93 5.77 -9.01
CA CYS A 47 13.87 4.63 -8.11
C CYS A 47 12.50 4.53 -7.42
N GLN A 48 11.85 3.37 -7.47
CA GLN A 48 10.54 3.16 -6.83
C GLN A 48 10.62 2.31 -5.55
N VAL A 49 11.84 2.08 -5.05
CA VAL A 49 12.13 1.31 -3.81
C VAL A 49 11.52 -0.10 -3.85
N CYS A 50 11.50 -0.73 -5.02
CA CYS A 50 10.91 -2.06 -5.21
C CYS A 50 11.76 -3.20 -4.63
N GLY A 51 13.07 -2.99 -4.42
CA GLY A 51 14.00 -3.99 -3.87
C GLY A 51 14.43 -5.11 -4.83
N ILE A 52 14.09 -5.03 -6.12
CA ILE A 52 14.44 -6.06 -7.11
C ILE A 52 15.95 -6.08 -7.39
N CYS A 53 16.58 -4.91 -7.50
CA CYS A 53 18.04 -4.81 -7.67
C CYS A 53 18.78 -5.33 -6.45
N TYR A 54 18.28 -5.02 -5.24
CA TYR A 54 18.80 -5.51 -3.96
C TYR A 54 18.88 -7.05 -3.94
N SER A 55 17.79 -7.76 -4.26
CA SER A 55 17.78 -9.24 -4.38
C SER A 55 18.62 -9.81 -5.51
N ALA A 56 18.93 -9.00 -6.52
CA ALA A 56 19.63 -9.48 -7.70
C ALA A 56 21.13 -9.25 -7.63
N CYS A 57 21.63 -8.51 -6.63
CA CYS A 57 23.04 -8.17 -6.54
C CYS A 57 23.85 -9.37 -6.02
N PRO A 58 24.69 -10.02 -6.85
CA PRO A 58 25.45 -11.20 -6.42
C PRO A 58 26.58 -10.85 -5.44
N SER A 59 27.03 -9.59 -5.43
CA SER A 59 28.08 -9.11 -4.51
C SER A 59 27.53 -8.45 -3.25
N VAL A 60 26.21 -8.47 -3.04
CA VAL A 60 25.53 -7.87 -1.88
C VAL A 60 25.92 -6.40 -1.67
N ALA A 61 26.20 -5.69 -2.77
CA ALA A 61 26.67 -4.31 -2.76
C ALA A 61 25.54 -3.28 -2.68
N ILE A 62 24.28 -3.71 -2.73
CA ILE A 62 23.12 -2.82 -2.64
C ILE A 62 22.58 -2.93 -1.23
N GLU A 63 22.39 -1.79 -0.57
CA GLU A 63 21.80 -1.69 0.75
C GLU A 63 20.39 -1.09 0.61
N ILE A 64 19.48 -1.51 1.47
CA ILE A 64 18.10 -1.02 1.49
C ILE A 64 17.63 -0.86 2.93
N GLU A 65 17.02 0.28 3.23
CA GLU A 65 16.52 0.57 4.57
C GLU A 65 15.29 -0.28 4.92
N TYR A 66 14.44 -0.55 3.92
CA TYR A 66 13.20 -1.27 4.13
C TYR A 66 13.28 -2.72 3.67
N TYR A 67 12.83 -3.62 4.55
CA TYR A 67 12.61 -5.04 4.27
C TYR A 67 13.88 -5.76 3.79
N ASP A 68 15.03 -5.49 4.39
CA ASP A 68 16.23 -6.28 4.15
C ASP A 68 15.96 -7.77 4.42
N TYR A 69 16.68 -8.66 3.72
CA TYR A 69 16.31 -10.08 3.73
C TYR A 69 16.55 -10.76 5.08
N GLU A 70 17.54 -10.31 5.84
CA GLU A 70 17.84 -10.87 7.15
C GLU A 70 16.68 -10.59 8.12
N SER A 71 16.28 -9.33 8.25
CA SER A 71 15.14 -8.94 9.10
C SER A 71 13.84 -9.65 8.72
N LEU A 72 13.61 -9.90 7.42
CA LEU A 72 12.43 -10.63 6.96
C LEU A 72 12.46 -12.12 7.37
N VAL A 73 13.62 -12.77 7.28
CA VAL A 73 13.77 -14.17 7.70
C VAL A 73 13.64 -14.27 9.22
N GLU A 74 14.27 -13.36 9.96
CA GLU A 74 14.16 -13.28 11.42
C GLU A 74 12.70 -13.11 11.86
N TYR A 75 11.96 -12.16 11.27
CA TYR A 75 10.54 -11.97 11.55
C TYR A 75 9.73 -13.27 11.36
N VAL A 76 9.95 -13.99 10.25
CA VAL A 76 9.23 -15.23 10.00
C VAL A 76 9.62 -16.31 11.00
N GLY A 77 10.90 -16.42 11.35
CA GLY A 77 11.41 -17.35 12.36
C GLY A 77 10.80 -17.07 13.74
N GLU A 78 10.83 -15.83 14.21
CA GLU A 78 10.22 -15.42 15.48
C GLU A 78 8.73 -15.73 15.52
N MET A 79 8.00 -15.45 14.45
CA MET A 79 6.57 -15.73 14.35
C MET A 79 6.27 -17.23 14.34
N HIS A 80 7.11 -18.03 13.67
CA HIS A 80 7.02 -19.49 13.69
C HIS A 80 7.28 -20.03 15.09
N ASP A 81 8.36 -19.60 15.74
CA ASP A 81 8.76 -20.11 17.05
C ASP A 81 7.76 -19.75 18.14
N LYS A 82 7.27 -18.51 18.12
CA LYS A 82 6.35 -17.98 19.13
C LYS A 82 4.93 -18.54 19.00
N TYR A 83 4.42 -18.67 17.76
CA TYR A 83 3.02 -19.02 17.53
C TYR A 83 2.81 -20.39 16.88
N LYS A 84 3.89 -21.14 16.62
CA LYS A 84 3.89 -22.47 15.98
C LYS A 84 3.09 -22.51 14.67
N LYS A 85 3.21 -21.42 13.90
CA LYS A 85 2.54 -21.28 12.61
C LYS A 85 3.41 -21.87 11.51
N ASP A 86 2.87 -22.85 10.80
CA ASP A 86 3.62 -23.62 9.78
C ASP A 86 3.47 -23.06 8.36
N THR A 87 2.61 -22.07 8.14
CA THR A 87 2.37 -21.48 6.83
C THR A 87 2.74 -20.00 6.80
N LEU A 88 3.61 -19.60 5.88
CA LEU A 88 3.87 -18.20 5.55
C LEU A 88 3.00 -17.77 4.37
N VAL A 89 2.28 -16.66 4.50
CA VAL A 89 1.56 -16.02 3.39
C VAL A 89 2.23 -14.69 3.07
N LEU A 90 2.97 -14.67 1.95
CA LEU A 90 3.59 -13.49 1.35
C LEU A 90 2.55 -12.73 0.53
N MET A 91 2.39 -11.42 0.77
CA MET A 91 1.36 -10.61 0.09
C MET A 91 1.96 -9.35 -0.52
N CYS A 92 1.69 -9.14 -1.82
CA CYS A 92 1.96 -7.86 -2.46
C CYS A 92 1.06 -6.75 -1.89
N ARG A 93 1.66 -5.62 -1.54
CA ARG A 93 0.92 -4.40 -1.14
C ARG A 93 -0.03 -3.88 -2.22
N GLY A 94 0.26 -4.13 -3.51
CA GLY A 94 -0.62 -3.71 -4.61
C GLY A 94 -2.01 -4.34 -4.60
N ASN A 95 -2.15 -5.52 -3.99
CA ASN A 95 -3.46 -6.11 -3.75
C ASN A 95 -3.92 -5.95 -2.32
N SER A 96 -2.97 -5.90 -1.37
CA SER A 96 -3.15 -5.66 0.06
C SER A 96 -4.46 -6.22 0.66
N PRO A 97 -4.81 -7.48 0.43
CA PRO A 97 -6.02 -8.05 1.01
C PRO A 97 -6.02 -7.83 2.53
N SER A 98 -7.17 -7.42 3.09
CA SER A 98 -7.38 -7.54 4.53
C SER A 98 -7.23 -9.01 4.98
N THR A 99 -7.05 -9.28 6.27
CA THR A 99 -6.87 -10.67 6.75
C THR A 99 -8.05 -11.57 6.35
N CYS A 100 -9.27 -11.02 6.32
CA CYS A 100 -10.46 -11.71 5.84
C CYS A 100 -10.37 -12.01 4.34
N GLU A 101 -9.99 -11.03 3.51
CA GLU A 101 -9.78 -11.25 2.07
C GLU A 101 -8.68 -12.28 1.77
N VAL A 102 -7.64 -12.36 2.61
CA VAL A 102 -6.62 -13.41 2.47
C VAL A 102 -7.26 -14.78 2.66
N GLN A 103 -8.06 -14.96 3.71
CA GLN A 103 -8.75 -16.22 3.97
C GLN A 103 -9.71 -16.58 2.82
N GLU A 104 -10.48 -15.63 2.31
CA GLU A 104 -11.35 -15.83 1.15
C GLU A 104 -10.58 -16.21 -0.12
N THR A 105 -9.45 -15.54 -0.38
CA THR A 105 -8.57 -15.85 -1.51
C THR A 105 -8.03 -17.27 -1.40
N LEU A 106 -7.59 -17.66 -0.21
CA LEU A 106 -7.12 -19.03 0.04
C LEU A 106 -8.26 -20.05 -0.13
N GLN A 107 -9.46 -19.76 0.37
CA GLN A 107 -10.63 -20.64 0.23
C GLN A 107 -11.05 -20.84 -1.23
N LYS A 108 -11.08 -19.77 -2.04
CA LYS A 108 -11.37 -19.85 -3.49
C LYS A 108 -10.42 -20.79 -4.23
N GLU A 109 -9.17 -20.84 -3.78
CA GLU A 109 -8.12 -21.70 -4.31
C GLU A 109 -8.11 -23.11 -3.66
N ASN A 110 -9.15 -23.46 -2.91
CA ASN A 110 -9.26 -24.70 -2.13
C ASN A 110 -8.10 -24.93 -1.16
N ILE A 111 -7.54 -23.84 -0.62
CA ILE A 111 -6.47 -23.85 0.37
C ILE A 111 -7.07 -23.55 1.74
N ASN A 112 -7.27 -24.60 2.55
CA ASN A 112 -7.76 -24.46 3.92
C ASN A 112 -6.61 -24.14 4.88
N VAL A 113 -6.26 -22.86 5.01
CA VAL A 113 -5.28 -22.37 6.00
C VAL A 113 -5.94 -21.26 6.81
N LYS A 114 -6.18 -21.53 8.10
CA LYS A 114 -6.77 -20.56 9.03
C LYS A 114 -5.70 -19.76 9.78
N ASP A 115 -4.59 -20.43 10.12
CA ASP A 115 -3.47 -19.84 10.83
C ASP A 115 -2.23 -19.76 9.94
N PHE A 116 -1.77 -18.53 9.71
CA PHE A 116 -0.58 -18.26 8.93
C PHE A 116 0.19 -17.07 9.50
N ILE A 117 1.47 -17.00 9.12
CA ILE A 117 2.35 -15.85 9.32
C ILE A 117 2.08 -14.89 8.16
N PRO A 118 1.44 -13.73 8.38
CA PRO A 118 1.25 -12.74 7.33
C PRO A 118 2.56 -11.99 7.12
N LEU A 119 3.07 -11.97 5.90
CA LEU A 119 4.19 -11.10 5.55
C LEU A 119 3.83 -10.25 4.33
N ARG A 120 3.62 -8.97 4.58
CA ARG A 120 3.25 -8.00 3.56
C ARG A 120 4.49 -7.24 3.12
N LEU A 121 4.66 -7.16 1.81
CA LEU A 121 5.84 -6.55 1.18
C LEU A 121 5.40 -5.58 0.08
N PRO A 122 6.23 -4.58 -0.26
CA PRO A 122 5.93 -3.71 -1.39
C PRO A 122 5.71 -4.51 -2.67
N CYS A 123 6.56 -5.50 -2.95
CA CYS A 123 6.46 -6.30 -4.16
C CYS A 123 6.96 -7.71 -3.92
N ALA A 124 6.21 -8.74 -4.29
CA ALA A 124 6.69 -10.12 -4.28
C ALA A 124 7.88 -10.33 -5.23
N GLY A 125 7.99 -9.49 -6.27
CA GLY A 125 9.14 -9.49 -7.19
C GLY A 125 10.49 -9.30 -6.52
N ARG A 126 10.52 -8.68 -5.32
CA ARG A 126 11.76 -8.50 -4.54
C ARG A 126 12.22 -9.75 -3.82
N VAL A 127 11.38 -10.77 -3.69
CA VAL A 127 11.68 -11.95 -2.87
C VAL A 127 12.53 -12.91 -3.71
N PRO A 128 13.79 -13.18 -3.34
CA PRO A 128 14.61 -14.17 -4.02
C PRO A 128 14.17 -15.58 -3.64
N SER A 129 14.47 -16.58 -4.47
CA SER A 129 14.15 -17.99 -4.17
C SER A 129 14.87 -18.47 -2.89
N GLU A 130 16.07 -17.96 -2.63
CA GLU A 130 16.83 -18.23 -1.40
C GLU A 130 16.06 -17.89 -0.12
N PHE A 131 15.31 -16.78 -0.12
CA PHE A 131 14.47 -16.41 1.03
C PHE A 131 13.49 -17.53 1.37
N VAL A 132 12.84 -18.11 0.36
CA VAL A 132 11.90 -19.23 0.54
C VAL A 132 12.62 -20.43 1.15
N PHE A 133 13.82 -20.76 0.69
CA PHE A 133 14.61 -21.88 1.22
C PHE A 133 15.00 -21.67 2.67
N ARG A 134 15.40 -20.44 3.04
CA ARG A 134 15.74 -20.08 4.42
C ARG A 134 14.53 -20.13 5.34
N VAL A 135 13.37 -19.67 4.88
CA VAL A 135 12.10 -19.79 5.61
C VAL A 135 11.74 -21.26 5.86
N LEU A 136 11.87 -22.12 4.84
CA LEU A 136 11.60 -23.55 4.99
C LEU A 136 12.59 -24.21 5.97
N LYS A 137 13.88 -23.83 5.90
CA LYS A 137 14.91 -24.28 6.84
C LYS A 137 14.62 -23.85 8.28
N ALA A 138 13.95 -22.71 8.48
CA ALA A 138 13.55 -22.20 9.79
C ALA A 138 12.33 -22.92 10.40
N GLY A 139 11.78 -23.95 9.72
CA GLY A 139 10.70 -24.80 10.26
C GLY A 139 9.32 -24.54 9.65
N VAL A 140 9.15 -23.47 8.87
CA VAL A 140 7.92 -23.23 8.11
C VAL A 140 7.75 -24.33 7.07
N LYS A 141 6.57 -24.97 7.02
CA LYS A 141 6.31 -26.12 6.15
C LYS A 141 5.75 -25.74 4.79
N ARG A 142 5.11 -24.56 4.72
CA ARG A 142 4.42 -24.10 3.52
C ARG A 142 4.57 -22.61 3.32
N VAL A 143 4.84 -22.20 2.09
CA VAL A 143 4.86 -20.80 1.67
C VAL A 143 3.78 -20.59 0.61
N ILE A 144 3.03 -19.49 0.72
CA ILE A 144 2.04 -19.07 -0.26
C ILE A 144 2.36 -17.63 -0.64
N SER A 145 2.55 -17.36 -1.92
CA SER A 145 2.82 -16.02 -2.45
C SER A 145 1.61 -15.51 -3.21
N ILE A 146 0.88 -14.57 -2.60
CA ILE A 146 -0.22 -13.84 -3.24
C ILE A 146 0.37 -12.64 -3.97
N GLN A 147 0.39 -12.74 -5.30
CA GLN A 147 0.94 -11.73 -6.21
C GLN A 147 -0.18 -10.99 -6.94
N CYS A 148 0.13 -9.80 -7.45
CA CYS A 148 -0.75 -9.12 -8.39
C CYS A 148 -0.99 -9.99 -9.61
N GLU A 149 -2.17 -9.89 -10.23
CA GLU A 149 -2.32 -10.28 -11.63
C GLU A 149 -1.30 -9.53 -12.49
N ASP A 150 -0.89 -10.12 -13.61
CA ASP A 150 0.24 -9.63 -14.40
C ASP A 150 -0.05 -8.21 -14.95
N ASN A 151 -1.24 -8.01 -15.55
CA ASN A 151 -1.67 -6.71 -16.06
C ASN A 151 -2.01 -5.70 -14.96
N TYR A 152 -2.25 -6.17 -13.73
CA TYR A 152 -2.58 -5.33 -12.58
C TYR A 152 -1.32 -4.85 -11.79
N CYS A 153 -0.14 -5.36 -12.13
CA CYS A 153 1.08 -5.17 -11.33
C CYS A 153 1.43 -3.69 -11.10
N ARG A 154 1.51 -3.28 -9.82
CA ARG A 154 1.83 -1.89 -9.42
C ARG A 154 3.31 -1.52 -9.56
N TYR A 155 4.16 -2.51 -9.84
CA TYR A 155 5.60 -2.34 -10.01
C TYR A 155 6.08 -2.71 -11.43
N LYS A 156 5.24 -2.51 -12.45
CA LYS A 156 5.50 -2.91 -13.85
C LYS A 156 5.82 -4.42 -13.94
N GLU A 157 7.10 -4.79 -14.03
CA GLU A 157 7.55 -6.17 -14.17
C GLU A 157 7.62 -6.95 -12.85
N GLY A 158 7.27 -6.34 -11.71
CA GLY A 158 7.40 -6.94 -10.37
C GLY A 158 6.78 -8.34 -10.23
N THR A 159 5.53 -8.50 -10.64
CA THR A 159 4.84 -9.80 -10.63
C THR A 159 5.53 -10.82 -11.53
N LYS A 160 5.89 -10.44 -12.77
CA LYS A 160 6.53 -11.32 -13.74
C LYS A 160 7.89 -11.83 -13.23
N ILE A 161 8.69 -10.94 -12.65
CA ILE A 161 9.98 -11.27 -12.03
C ILE A 161 9.76 -12.23 -10.85
N GLY A 162 8.81 -11.90 -9.95
CA GLY A 162 8.46 -12.74 -8.81
C GLY A 162 8.02 -14.14 -9.24
N THR A 163 7.07 -14.22 -10.17
CA THR A 163 6.57 -15.50 -10.70
C THR A 163 7.68 -16.35 -11.30
N LYS A 164 8.61 -15.77 -12.07
CA LYS A 164 9.77 -16.51 -12.60
C LYS A 164 10.68 -17.07 -11.50
N ARG A 165 11.05 -16.24 -10.52
CA ARG A 165 11.85 -16.66 -9.36
C ARG A 165 11.17 -17.79 -8.58
N MET A 166 9.87 -17.68 -8.41
CA MET A 166 9.09 -18.67 -7.66
C MET A 166 8.91 -19.99 -8.41
N THR A 167 8.69 -19.95 -9.73
CA THR A 167 8.64 -21.15 -10.57
C THR A 167 9.99 -21.89 -10.56
N LEU A 168 11.11 -21.17 -10.68
CA LEU A 168 12.44 -21.77 -10.58
C LEU A 168 12.69 -22.36 -9.19
N GLY A 169 12.36 -21.61 -8.13
CA GLY A 169 12.49 -22.07 -6.75
C GLY A 169 11.68 -23.34 -6.48
N ARG A 170 10.46 -23.43 -7.01
CA ARG A 170 9.62 -24.63 -6.90
C ARG A 170 10.27 -25.83 -7.60
N ALA A 171 10.82 -25.65 -8.81
CA ALA A 171 11.51 -26.73 -9.52
C ALA A 171 12.71 -27.28 -8.72
N VAL A 172 13.47 -26.40 -8.05
CA VAL A 172 14.55 -26.81 -7.15
C VAL A 172 14.02 -27.61 -5.95
N LEU A 173 12.95 -27.14 -5.30
CA LEU A 173 12.35 -27.84 -4.15
C LEU A 173 11.79 -29.22 -4.54
N GLU A 174 11.15 -29.33 -5.69
CA GLU A 174 10.67 -30.61 -6.24
C GLU A 174 11.84 -31.58 -6.47
N GLY A 175 12.95 -31.09 -7.04
CA GLY A 175 14.17 -31.88 -7.23
C GLY A 175 14.83 -32.34 -5.92
N LEU A 176 14.61 -31.62 -4.83
CA LEU A 176 15.04 -32.00 -3.47
C LEU A 176 14.02 -32.93 -2.75
N GLY A 177 12.95 -33.34 -3.43
CA GLY A 177 11.95 -34.26 -2.91
C GLY A 177 10.84 -33.61 -2.07
N LEU A 178 10.71 -32.28 -2.08
CA LEU A 178 9.60 -31.58 -1.42
C LEU A 178 8.33 -31.63 -2.27
N SER A 179 7.18 -31.63 -1.59
CA SER A 179 5.87 -31.62 -2.25
C SER A 179 5.66 -30.34 -3.06
N LYS A 180 4.93 -30.45 -4.18
CA LYS A 180 4.46 -29.31 -4.96
C LYS A 180 3.60 -28.33 -4.15
N ASP A 181 2.97 -28.82 -3.08
CA ASP A 181 2.15 -28.00 -2.19
C ASP A 181 2.96 -27.16 -1.20
N THR A 182 4.26 -27.46 -1.02
CA THR A 182 5.17 -26.69 -0.14
C THR A 182 5.24 -25.23 -0.56
N PHE A 183 5.13 -24.94 -1.86
CA PHE A 183 5.16 -23.57 -2.34
C PHE A 183 4.13 -23.29 -3.43
N LYS A 184 3.19 -22.37 -3.15
CA LYS A 184 2.16 -21.94 -4.10
C LYS A 184 2.25 -20.45 -4.43
N VAL A 185 1.98 -20.11 -5.68
CA VAL A 185 1.79 -18.74 -6.13
C VAL A 185 0.33 -18.57 -6.51
N LEU A 186 -0.32 -17.56 -5.94
CA LEU A 186 -1.70 -17.18 -6.24
C LEU A 186 -1.71 -15.80 -6.88
N LYS A 187 -2.65 -15.58 -7.80
CA LYS A 187 -2.87 -14.28 -8.44
C LYS A 187 -4.13 -13.66 -7.86
N TYR A 188 -4.04 -12.38 -7.54
CA TYR A 188 -5.16 -11.61 -7.02
C TYR A 188 -5.03 -10.17 -7.50
N SER A 189 -6.14 -9.45 -7.57
CA SER A 189 -6.19 -8.03 -7.92
C SER A 189 -7.34 -7.38 -7.17
N ARG A 190 -7.06 -6.28 -6.46
CA ARG A 190 -8.10 -5.48 -5.80
C ARG A 190 -8.78 -4.58 -6.83
N LYS A 191 -9.77 -5.13 -7.52
CA LYS A 191 -10.60 -4.41 -8.50
C LYS A 191 -11.85 -3.82 -7.83
N VAL A 192 -12.61 -3.08 -8.62
CA VAL A 192 -13.90 -2.55 -8.16
C VAL A 192 -14.95 -3.64 -8.10
N VAL A 193 -15.85 -3.55 -7.12
CA VAL A 193 -17.10 -4.32 -7.04
C VAL A 193 -18.23 -3.43 -7.53
N TYR A 194 -19.16 -4.01 -8.29
CA TYR A 194 -20.22 -3.26 -8.96
C TYR A 194 -21.58 -3.94 -8.77
N ASP A 195 -22.49 -3.22 -8.10
CA ASP A 195 -23.88 -3.61 -7.86
C ASP A 195 -24.80 -2.85 -8.82
N THR A 196 -25.22 -3.54 -9.87
CA THR A 196 -26.10 -2.97 -10.90
C THR A 196 -27.47 -2.57 -10.35
N SER A 197 -27.93 -3.19 -9.25
CA SER A 197 -29.25 -2.89 -8.66
C SER A 197 -29.32 -1.50 -8.03
N LYS A 198 -28.16 -0.95 -7.61
CA LYS A 198 -28.03 0.42 -7.10
C LYS A 198 -27.74 1.45 -8.20
N CYS A 199 -27.40 1.01 -9.40
CA CYS A 199 -26.94 1.90 -10.46
C CYS A 199 -28.11 2.55 -11.20
N VAL A 200 -28.03 3.86 -11.39
CA VAL A 200 -29.04 4.65 -12.12
C VAL A 200 -28.66 4.98 -13.57
N GLY A 201 -27.54 4.44 -14.07
CA GLY A 201 -27.09 4.68 -15.45
C GLY A 201 -26.70 6.14 -15.75
N CYS A 202 -26.01 6.83 -14.82
CA CYS A 202 -25.59 8.23 -15.02
C CYS A 202 -24.21 8.41 -15.67
N ASP A 203 -23.51 7.30 -15.95
CA ASP A 203 -22.25 7.20 -16.69
C ASP A 203 -21.05 8.03 -16.19
N LYS A 204 -21.15 8.71 -15.03
CA LYS A 204 -20.01 9.43 -14.42
C LYS A 204 -18.77 8.55 -14.25
N CYS A 205 -18.97 7.28 -13.92
CA CYS A 205 -17.91 6.30 -13.77
C CYS A 205 -17.17 6.02 -15.08
N VAL A 206 -17.86 6.04 -16.22
CA VAL A 206 -17.28 5.90 -17.57
C VAL A 206 -16.36 7.09 -17.83
N PHE A 207 -16.85 8.32 -17.64
CA PHE A 207 -16.10 9.54 -17.93
C PHE A 207 -14.86 9.76 -17.03
N ILE A 208 -14.91 9.31 -15.78
CA ILE A 208 -13.80 9.53 -14.84
C ILE A 208 -12.75 8.42 -14.88
N CYS A 209 -13.04 7.27 -15.51
CA CYS A 209 -12.15 6.13 -15.48
C CYS A 209 -10.93 6.42 -16.37
N PRO A 210 -9.73 6.56 -15.80
CA PRO A 210 -8.56 6.92 -16.59
C PRO A 210 -8.00 5.74 -17.40
N TYR A 211 -8.49 4.52 -17.11
CA TYR A 211 -8.02 3.26 -17.69
C TYR A 211 -8.99 2.67 -18.71
N GLU A 212 -10.06 3.40 -19.06
CA GLU A 212 -11.12 2.92 -19.98
C GLU A 212 -11.74 1.58 -19.53
N ALA A 213 -11.71 1.29 -18.23
CA ALA A 213 -12.17 0.03 -17.66
C ALA A 213 -13.70 -0.04 -17.47
N ILE A 214 -14.45 0.95 -17.96
CA ILE A 214 -15.90 1.03 -17.82
C ILE A 214 -16.48 1.56 -19.12
N GLU A 215 -17.40 0.81 -19.72
CA GLU A 215 -18.06 1.13 -20.99
C GLU A 215 -19.53 1.46 -20.77
N ALA A 216 -20.03 2.51 -21.41
CA ALA A 216 -21.47 2.79 -21.43
C ALA A 216 -22.19 1.76 -22.31
N GLU A 217 -23.38 1.31 -21.88
CA GLU A 217 -24.22 0.38 -22.64
C GLU A 217 -25.55 1.05 -23.02
N PRO A 218 -26.04 0.88 -24.27
CA PRO A 218 -27.32 1.46 -24.67
C PRO A 218 -28.48 0.93 -23.82
N PHE A 219 -29.24 1.85 -23.22
CA PHE A 219 -30.41 1.52 -22.38
C PHE A 219 -30.12 0.59 -21.20
N ALA A 220 -28.87 0.57 -20.73
CA ALA A 220 -28.44 -0.27 -19.62
C ALA A 220 -27.45 0.47 -18.70
N THR A 221 -27.14 -0.16 -17.58
CA THR A 221 -26.11 0.35 -16.67
C THR A 221 -24.72 0.04 -17.23
N PRO A 222 -23.68 0.87 -16.99
CA PRO A 222 -22.34 0.65 -17.54
C PRO A 222 -21.74 -0.73 -17.22
N LYS A 223 -20.91 -1.23 -18.13
CA LYS A 223 -20.19 -2.50 -17.96
C LYS A 223 -18.76 -2.24 -17.50
N VAL A 224 -18.33 -2.94 -16.45
CA VAL A 224 -16.92 -2.93 -16.00
C VAL A 224 -16.12 -3.98 -16.76
N LEU A 225 -14.98 -3.59 -17.32
CA LEU A 225 -13.99 -4.47 -17.94
C LEU A 225 -12.89 -4.81 -16.91
N PRO A 226 -12.88 -6.00 -16.29
CA PRO A 226 -11.98 -6.30 -15.19
C PRO A 226 -10.50 -6.25 -15.59
N ASP A 227 -10.16 -6.62 -16.83
CA ASP A 227 -8.76 -6.70 -17.28
C ASP A 227 -8.07 -5.34 -17.39
N TYR A 228 -8.85 -4.27 -17.54
CA TYR A 228 -8.38 -2.88 -17.57
C TYR A 228 -8.47 -2.21 -16.19
N CYS A 229 -9.24 -2.80 -15.26
CA CYS A 229 -9.46 -2.20 -13.95
C CYS A 229 -8.20 -2.24 -13.09
N MET A 230 -7.58 -1.08 -12.90
CA MET A 230 -6.45 -0.90 -12.00
C MET A 230 -6.85 -0.59 -10.55
N GLY A 231 -8.13 -0.70 -10.19
CA GLY A 231 -8.60 -0.54 -8.79
C GLY A 231 -8.27 0.82 -8.17
N CYS A 232 -8.25 1.90 -8.96
CA CYS A 232 -7.86 3.23 -8.48
C CYS A 232 -8.95 3.95 -7.66
N GLY A 233 -10.20 3.52 -7.78
CA GLY A 233 -11.35 4.07 -7.05
C GLY A 233 -11.90 5.39 -7.57
N ALA A 234 -11.42 5.93 -8.70
CA ALA A 234 -11.94 7.18 -9.28
C ALA A 234 -13.44 7.10 -9.59
N CYS A 235 -13.91 5.94 -10.08
CA CYS A 235 -15.33 5.69 -10.35
C CYS A 235 -16.18 5.62 -9.08
N ALA A 236 -15.63 5.09 -7.98
CA ALA A 236 -16.34 4.96 -6.71
C ALA A 236 -16.66 6.34 -6.11
N LEU A 237 -15.68 7.24 -6.19
CA LEU A 237 -15.81 8.62 -5.73
C LEU A 237 -16.94 9.41 -6.42
N VAL A 238 -17.15 9.20 -7.73
CA VAL A 238 -18.16 9.96 -8.48
C VAL A 238 -19.54 9.30 -8.47
N CYS A 239 -19.68 8.13 -7.84
CA CYS A 239 -20.92 7.38 -7.81
C CYS A 239 -21.82 7.87 -6.67
N PRO A 240 -22.92 8.59 -6.96
CA PRO A 240 -23.78 9.13 -5.90
C PRO A 240 -24.63 8.05 -5.19
N HIS A 241 -24.69 6.83 -5.73
CA HIS A 241 -25.51 5.73 -5.20
C HIS A 241 -24.66 4.61 -4.58
N GLN A 242 -23.34 4.79 -4.47
CA GLN A 242 -22.42 3.75 -3.99
C GLN A 242 -22.64 2.40 -4.70
N ALA A 243 -22.95 2.44 -6.00
CA ALA A 243 -23.18 1.26 -6.81
C ALA A 243 -21.86 0.59 -7.22
N ILE A 244 -20.76 1.36 -7.26
CA ILE A 244 -19.42 0.88 -7.60
C ILE A 244 -18.44 1.30 -6.49
N GLU A 245 -17.71 0.34 -5.93
CA GLU A 245 -16.79 0.55 -4.80
C GLU A 245 -15.49 -0.21 -5.02
N VAL A 246 -14.42 0.10 -4.27
CA VAL A 246 -13.17 -0.69 -4.33
C VAL A 246 -13.27 -1.82 -3.32
N ASN A 247 -13.04 -3.06 -3.77
CA ASN A 247 -13.14 -4.24 -2.90
C ASN A 247 -12.27 -4.11 -1.63
N GLY A 248 -12.88 -4.28 -0.46
CA GLY A 248 -12.24 -4.15 0.86
C GLY A 248 -12.00 -2.70 1.31
N PHE A 249 -12.52 -1.74 0.56
CA PHE A 249 -12.43 -0.29 0.79
C PHE A 249 -13.78 0.40 0.56
N GLU A 250 -14.87 -0.32 0.82
CA GLU A 250 -16.23 0.21 0.78
C GLU A 250 -16.40 1.33 1.81
N PHE A 251 -17.18 2.35 1.44
CA PHE A 251 -17.31 3.60 2.21
C PHE A 251 -17.73 3.33 3.66
N GLU A 252 -18.78 2.53 3.84
CA GLU A 252 -19.32 2.19 5.16
C GLU A 252 -18.34 1.41 6.02
N THR A 253 -17.60 0.48 5.41
CA THR A 253 -16.58 -0.31 6.10
C THR A 253 -15.44 0.58 6.61
N VAL A 254 -14.98 1.52 5.78
CA VAL A 254 -13.94 2.49 6.17
C VAL A 254 -14.44 3.42 7.27
N PHE A 255 -15.66 3.96 7.14
CA PHE A 255 -16.29 4.83 8.14
C PHE A 255 -16.36 4.15 9.52
N LYS A 256 -16.93 2.95 9.58
CA LYS A 256 -17.08 2.19 10.83
C LYS A 256 -15.75 1.96 11.53
N ARG A 257 -14.72 1.58 10.77
CA ARG A 257 -13.37 1.29 11.32
C ARG A 257 -12.78 2.47 12.08
N TYR A 258 -12.76 3.67 11.51
CA TYR A 258 -12.18 4.81 12.23
C TYR A 258 -13.11 5.35 13.30
N ALA A 259 -14.44 5.27 13.12
CA ALA A 259 -15.41 5.75 14.11
C ALA A 259 -15.36 4.92 15.40
N GLU A 260 -15.25 3.60 15.28
CA GLU A 260 -15.06 2.70 16.42
C GLU A 260 -13.72 2.95 17.13
N ALA A 261 -12.64 3.15 16.36
CA ALA A 261 -11.34 3.50 16.91
C ALA A 261 -11.40 4.83 17.69
N ALA A 262 -12.11 5.83 17.17
CA ALA A 262 -12.31 7.11 17.85
C ALA A 262 -13.03 6.96 19.18
N LYS A 263 -14.15 6.20 19.20
CA LYS A 263 -14.91 5.91 20.42
C LYS A 263 -14.02 5.27 21.49
N LYS A 264 -13.23 4.25 21.12
CA LYS A 264 -12.32 3.54 22.03
C LYS A 264 -11.23 4.44 22.59
N LEU A 265 -10.58 5.26 21.76
CA LEU A 265 -9.42 6.06 22.15
C LEU A 265 -9.79 7.35 22.90
N LYS A 266 -11.00 7.90 22.65
CA LYS A 266 -11.52 9.02 23.46
C LYS A 266 -11.71 8.66 24.92
N ALA A 267 -12.15 7.43 25.21
CA ALA A 267 -12.33 6.96 26.58
C ALA A 267 -11.03 6.88 27.40
N GLN A 268 -9.86 6.80 26.76
CA GLN A 268 -8.56 6.53 27.39
C GLN A 268 -7.79 7.79 27.87
N GLY A 269 -8.43 8.96 28.01
CA GLY A 269 -7.83 10.14 28.67
C GLY A 269 -7.64 11.39 27.80
N LYS A 270 -6.76 12.30 28.21
CA LYS A 270 -6.59 13.65 27.62
C LYS A 270 -5.56 13.68 26.48
N GLY A 271 -5.73 14.60 25.53
CA GLY A 271 -4.85 14.81 24.37
C GLY A 271 -5.58 14.65 23.03
N PRO A 272 -5.12 15.31 21.96
CA PRO A 272 -5.83 15.30 20.68
C PRO A 272 -5.74 13.93 20.01
N LEU A 273 -6.86 13.51 19.44
CA LEU A 273 -7.00 12.30 18.64
C LEU A 273 -6.83 12.63 17.15
N ILE A 274 -5.87 12.02 16.46
CA ILE A 274 -5.58 12.32 15.05
C ILE A 274 -5.80 11.09 14.17
N LEU A 275 -6.53 11.25 13.06
CA LEU A 275 -6.63 10.23 12.02
C LEU A 275 -5.60 10.50 10.93
N VAL A 276 -4.85 9.49 10.52
CA VAL A 276 -3.86 9.57 9.46
C VAL A 276 -4.24 8.59 8.35
N PHE A 277 -4.76 9.09 7.24
CA PHE A 277 -4.94 8.31 6.02
C PHE A 277 -3.59 8.17 5.32
N VAL A 278 -3.12 6.95 5.06
CA VAL A 278 -1.81 6.72 4.43
C VAL A 278 -1.98 5.93 3.14
N CYS A 279 -1.56 6.52 2.02
CA CYS A 279 -1.52 5.83 0.74
C CYS A 279 -0.57 4.61 0.83
N GLN A 280 -0.98 3.49 0.22
CA GLN A 280 -0.22 2.24 0.18
C GLN A 280 1.24 2.32 -0.24
N TRP A 281 1.68 3.40 -0.90
CA TRP A 281 3.04 3.52 -1.42
C TRP A 281 3.77 4.77 -0.94
N SER A 282 3.15 5.59 -0.08
CA SER A 282 3.75 6.85 0.34
C SER A 282 4.71 6.67 1.51
N GLU A 283 4.32 5.87 2.51
CA GLU A 283 5.10 5.69 3.73
C GLU A 283 5.01 4.24 4.24
N PHE A 284 6.13 3.53 4.22
CA PHE A 284 6.19 2.12 4.59
C PHE A 284 6.19 1.94 6.11
N SER A 285 7.00 2.74 6.80
CA SER A 285 7.17 2.65 8.26
C SER A 285 5.84 2.84 8.99
N ALA A 286 5.02 3.78 8.52
CA ALA A 286 3.73 4.10 9.13
C ALA A 286 2.70 2.97 9.09
N LEU A 287 2.82 2.12 8.09
CA LEU A 287 1.82 1.12 7.75
C LEU A 287 2.21 -0.28 8.24
N ASP A 288 3.51 -0.60 8.27
CA ASP A 288 3.97 -1.92 8.74
C ASP A 288 4.29 -1.94 10.23
N GLN A 289 4.64 -0.77 10.78
CA GLN A 289 4.91 -0.60 12.20
C GLN A 289 4.08 0.54 12.79
N PRO A 290 2.74 0.48 12.69
CA PRO A 290 1.90 1.52 13.25
C PRO A 290 2.22 1.72 14.74
N GLU A 291 2.55 0.65 15.47
CA GLU A 291 2.81 0.66 16.92
C GLU A 291 4.22 1.13 17.31
N LYS A 292 5.27 0.85 16.53
CA LYS A 292 6.66 1.14 16.92
C LYS A 292 7.13 2.57 16.60
N GLY A 293 6.59 3.20 15.55
CA GLY A 293 7.02 4.55 15.13
C GLY A 293 6.05 5.68 15.46
N LEU A 294 4.77 5.38 15.70
CA LEU A 294 3.67 6.32 15.45
C LEU A 294 2.73 6.56 16.64
N LEU A 295 2.75 5.68 17.64
CA LEU A 295 1.62 5.47 18.55
C LEU A 295 1.94 5.66 20.05
N LYS A 296 2.89 6.53 20.42
CA LYS A 296 2.88 7.11 21.78
C LYS A 296 1.87 8.26 21.92
N LYS A 297 1.37 8.79 20.81
CA LYS A 297 0.35 9.84 20.71
C LYS A 297 -0.95 9.21 20.22
N LYS A 298 -2.12 9.72 20.62
CA LYS A 298 -3.45 9.19 20.22
C LYS A 298 -3.68 9.38 18.71
N THR A 299 -3.04 8.56 17.89
CA THR A 299 -3.16 8.57 16.44
C THR A 299 -3.83 7.28 15.99
N VAL A 300 -4.55 7.34 14.87
CA VAL A 300 -5.14 6.19 14.19
C VAL A 300 -4.61 6.23 12.77
N THR A 301 -3.86 5.20 12.36
CA THR A 301 -3.42 5.07 10.97
C THR A 301 -4.42 4.22 10.20
N LEU A 302 -4.93 4.75 9.10
CA LEU A 302 -5.77 4.02 8.17
C LEU A 302 -5.11 4.02 6.79
N GLU A 303 -4.72 2.84 6.34
CA GLU A 303 -4.22 2.67 4.99
C GLU A 303 -5.31 2.89 3.95
N ILE A 304 -5.01 3.53 2.83
CA ILE A 304 -5.88 3.62 1.66
C ILE A 304 -5.18 3.12 0.39
N PRO A 305 -5.89 2.47 -0.57
CA PRO A 305 -5.27 1.94 -1.79
C PRO A 305 -4.63 3.03 -2.63
N CYS A 306 -5.33 4.15 -2.73
CA CYS A 306 -4.87 5.34 -3.40
C CYS A 306 -5.57 6.55 -2.79
N PHE A 307 -4.90 7.69 -2.82
CA PHE A 307 -5.57 8.94 -2.44
C PHE A 307 -6.69 9.34 -3.41
N LYS A 308 -6.68 8.83 -4.66
CA LYS A 308 -7.78 8.99 -5.63
C LYS A 308 -9.09 8.36 -5.16
N SER A 309 -9.03 7.36 -4.29
CA SER A 309 -10.21 6.71 -3.70
C SER A 309 -10.62 7.33 -2.37
N LEU A 310 -9.90 8.33 -1.85
CA LEU A 310 -10.31 8.98 -0.60
C LEU A 310 -11.39 10.01 -0.90
N ASP A 311 -12.62 9.65 -0.57
CA ASP A 311 -13.74 10.60 -0.59
C ASP A 311 -13.51 11.71 0.45
N PRO A 312 -13.59 13.01 0.07
CA PRO A 312 -13.57 14.15 1.00
C PRO A 312 -14.52 14.00 2.19
N VAL A 313 -15.65 13.31 2.03
CA VAL A 313 -16.62 13.05 3.10
C VAL A 313 -15.96 12.31 4.26
N HIS A 314 -15.03 11.38 4.01
CA HIS A 314 -14.35 10.68 5.12
C HIS A 314 -13.56 11.62 6.03
N VAL A 315 -13.01 12.72 5.52
CA VAL A 315 -12.29 13.70 6.34
C VAL A 315 -13.27 14.48 7.22
N VAL A 316 -14.41 14.89 6.65
CA VAL A 316 -15.46 15.59 7.40
C VAL A 316 -16.06 14.67 8.47
N SER A 317 -16.44 13.44 8.07
CA SER A 317 -16.99 12.41 8.95
C SER A 317 -16.02 11.99 10.05
N ALA A 318 -14.71 11.97 9.80
CA ALA A 318 -13.72 11.71 10.84
C ALA A 318 -13.72 12.82 11.91
N LEU A 319 -13.72 14.09 11.51
CA LEU A 319 -13.80 15.20 12.47
C LEU A 319 -15.10 15.11 13.31
N GLN A 320 -16.23 14.82 12.67
CA GLN A 320 -17.52 14.62 13.35
C GLN A 320 -17.52 13.39 14.27
N SER A 321 -16.84 12.32 13.88
CA SER A 321 -16.66 11.10 14.71
C SER A 321 -15.73 11.33 15.90
N GLY A 322 -15.10 12.50 15.98
CA GLY A 322 -14.38 12.94 17.15
C GLY A 322 -12.87 13.05 17.02
N PHE A 323 -12.33 12.94 15.82
CA PHE A 323 -10.93 13.28 15.59
C PHE A 323 -10.72 14.80 15.68
N ASP A 324 -9.67 15.22 16.38
CA ASP A 324 -9.28 16.63 16.52
C ASP A 324 -8.50 17.15 15.30
N GLY A 325 -7.90 16.24 14.54
CA GLY A 325 -7.21 16.51 13.29
C GLY A 325 -7.19 15.29 12.37
N VAL A 326 -7.11 15.56 11.06
CA VAL A 326 -7.02 14.54 10.02
C VAL A 326 -5.84 14.87 9.12
N MET A 327 -4.95 13.92 8.91
CA MET A 327 -3.82 14.03 8.01
C MET A 327 -3.96 13.02 6.88
N ALA A 328 -3.64 13.41 5.65
CA ALA A 328 -3.53 12.51 4.52
C ALA A 328 -2.08 12.48 4.03
N VAL A 329 -1.46 11.30 4.06
CA VAL A 329 -0.09 11.03 3.61
C VAL A 329 -0.15 10.38 2.23
N VAL A 330 0.21 11.15 1.22
CA VAL A 330 0.06 10.75 -0.18
C VAL A 330 1.42 10.62 -0.85
N CYS A 331 1.49 9.88 -1.95
CA CYS A 331 2.73 9.75 -2.70
C CYS A 331 3.12 11.10 -3.29
N ALA A 332 4.41 11.43 -3.26
CA ALA A 332 4.95 12.42 -4.19
C ALA A 332 4.58 12.03 -5.64
N PRO A 333 4.37 13.02 -6.54
CA PRO A 333 3.91 12.75 -7.91
C PRO A 333 4.70 11.65 -8.62
N GLU A 334 6.03 11.69 -8.56
CA GLU A 334 6.96 10.76 -9.18
C GLU A 334 6.98 9.35 -8.54
N ASP A 335 6.40 9.18 -7.35
CA ASP A 335 6.31 7.91 -6.63
C ASP A 335 4.97 7.19 -6.84
N CYS A 336 3.97 7.88 -7.39
CA CYS A 336 2.62 7.33 -7.51
C CYS A 336 2.58 6.11 -8.43
N LYS A 337 2.01 4.99 -7.96
CA LYS A 337 1.87 3.76 -8.77
C LYS A 337 0.64 3.77 -9.68
N LEU A 338 -0.21 4.77 -9.53
CA LEU A 338 -1.39 5.02 -10.37
C LEU A 338 -1.28 6.45 -10.89
N GLN A 339 -0.48 6.66 -11.93
CA GLN A 339 -0.22 8.02 -12.42
C GLN A 339 -1.47 8.64 -13.05
N GLU A 340 -2.16 7.90 -13.92
CA GLU A 340 -3.33 8.36 -14.68
C GLU A 340 -4.52 8.74 -13.79
N GLY A 341 -5.12 9.92 -13.99
CA GLY A 341 -6.20 10.47 -13.17
C GLY A 341 -5.71 11.21 -11.91
N LYS A 342 -4.46 11.71 -11.88
CA LYS A 342 -3.90 12.48 -10.76
C LYS A 342 -4.70 13.75 -10.49
N GLU A 343 -5.18 14.39 -11.55
CA GLU A 343 -6.02 15.58 -11.49
C GLU A 343 -7.31 15.35 -10.67
N THR A 344 -7.86 14.13 -10.68
CA THR A 344 -9.04 13.79 -9.87
C THR A 344 -8.76 13.95 -8.38
N ALA A 345 -7.64 13.43 -7.90
CA ALA A 345 -7.22 13.57 -6.51
C ALA A 345 -6.95 15.05 -6.14
N GLU A 346 -6.31 15.82 -7.02
CA GLU A 346 -6.02 17.24 -6.79
C GLU A 346 -7.29 18.10 -6.73
N ARG A 347 -8.26 17.81 -7.61
CA ARG A 347 -9.60 18.44 -7.58
C ARG A 347 -10.32 18.14 -6.27
N ASN A 348 -10.31 16.88 -5.80
CA ASN A 348 -10.96 16.50 -4.55
C ASN A 348 -10.37 17.21 -3.33
N VAL A 349 -9.04 17.33 -3.27
CA VAL A 349 -8.37 18.10 -2.20
C VAL A 349 -8.82 19.54 -2.20
N THR A 350 -8.95 20.13 -3.39
CA THR A 350 -9.39 21.52 -3.54
C THR A 350 -10.82 21.67 -3.02
N VAL A 351 -11.72 20.77 -3.41
CA VAL A 351 -13.10 20.72 -2.90
C VAL A 351 -13.11 20.56 -1.37
N LEU A 352 -12.37 19.59 -0.84
CA LEU A 352 -12.26 19.34 0.59
C LEU A 352 -11.78 20.57 1.36
N LYS A 353 -10.69 21.21 0.94
CA LYS A 353 -10.14 22.40 1.59
C LYS A 353 -11.15 23.55 1.59
N ASN A 354 -11.87 23.74 0.49
CA ASN A 354 -12.92 24.76 0.41
C ASN A 354 -14.08 24.47 1.36
N THR A 355 -14.53 23.21 1.44
CA THR A 355 -15.56 22.78 2.39
C THR A 355 -15.12 22.98 3.83
N LEU A 356 -13.93 22.50 4.20
CA LEU A 356 -13.39 22.67 5.55
C LEU A 356 -13.18 24.14 5.93
N LYS A 357 -12.81 25.00 4.96
CA LYS A 357 -12.72 26.45 5.18
C LYS A 357 -14.07 27.04 5.56
N LYS A 358 -15.15 26.67 4.86
CA LYS A 358 -16.52 27.11 5.17
C LYS A 358 -16.99 26.62 6.54
N MET A 359 -16.55 25.43 6.96
CA MET A 359 -16.84 24.85 8.28
C MET A 359 -15.91 25.36 9.40
N GLY A 360 -14.96 26.27 9.12
CA GLY A 360 -13.99 26.74 10.11
C GLY A 360 -12.96 25.69 10.57
N ASN A 361 -12.83 24.57 9.85
CA ASN A 361 -12.01 23.42 10.24
C ASN A 361 -10.79 23.19 9.33
N LEU A 362 -10.48 24.12 8.43
CA LEU A 362 -9.34 23.98 7.49
C LEU A 362 -8.00 23.70 8.20
N THR A 363 -7.75 24.30 9.36
CA THR A 363 -6.51 24.13 10.13
C THR A 363 -6.36 22.73 10.73
N ARG A 364 -7.45 21.95 10.78
CA ARG A 364 -7.49 20.56 11.28
C ARG A 364 -7.25 19.51 10.22
N PHE A 365 -7.05 19.92 8.97
CA PHE A 365 -6.69 19.00 7.89
C PHE A 365 -5.30 19.35 7.34
N GLU A 366 -4.51 18.32 7.07
CA GLU A 366 -3.21 18.47 6.42
C GLU A 366 -2.98 17.40 5.36
N LEU A 367 -2.50 17.82 4.19
CA LEU A 367 -2.08 16.93 3.12
C LEU A 367 -0.55 16.96 3.06
N PHE A 368 0.08 15.81 3.30
CA PHE A 368 1.52 15.65 3.28
C PHE A 368 1.93 14.71 2.14
N TYR A 369 2.82 15.18 1.27
CA TYR A 369 3.44 14.37 0.23
C TYR A 369 4.68 13.70 0.81
N SER A 370 4.68 12.37 0.85
CA SER A 370 5.82 11.56 1.27
C SER A 370 6.39 10.78 0.09
N SER A 371 7.69 10.53 0.15
CA SER A 371 8.40 9.67 -0.78
C SER A 371 9.04 8.51 -0.01
N PRO A 372 8.74 7.24 -0.37
CA PRO A 372 9.40 6.10 0.26
C PRO A 372 10.90 6.04 -0.08
N ARG A 373 11.40 6.88 -1.00
CA ARG A 373 12.82 7.00 -1.30
C ARG A 373 13.57 7.77 -0.22
N CYS A 374 12.87 8.60 0.54
CA CYS A 374 13.41 9.48 1.58
C CYS A 374 12.96 8.97 2.94
N VAL A 375 13.90 8.47 3.75
CA VAL A 375 13.59 7.91 5.06
C VAL A 375 13.47 9.03 6.10
N GLY A 376 12.52 8.90 7.01
CA GLY A 376 12.49 9.68 8.26
C GLY A 376 11.67 10.98 8.25
N GLU A 377 11.12 11.41 7.12
CA GLU A 377 10.35 12.67 7.05
C GLU A 377 9.00 12.59 7.76
N PHE A 378 8.35 11.43 7.71
CA PHE A 378 6.97 11.27 8.15
C PHE A 378 6.77 11.52 9.66
N ASN A 379 7.65 10.99 10.52
CA ASN A 379 7.51 11.14 11.98
C ASN A 379 7.64 12.60 12.41
N GLN A 380 8.56 13.36 11.80
CA GLN A 380 8.71 14.78 12.06
C GLN A 380 7.44 15.54 11.67
N LYS A 381 6.87 15.24 10.50
CA LYS A 381 5.66 15.92 10.00
C LYS A 381 4.43 15.61 10.83
N LEU A 382 4.28 14.36 11.26
CA LEU A 382 3.23 13.98 12.18
C LEU A 382 3.35 14.72 13.52
N ASP A 383 4.58 14.88 14.02
CA ASP A 383 4.86 15.60 15.26
C ASP A 383 4.55 17.10 15.16
N GLU A 384 4.91 17.73 14.05
CA GLU A 384 4.55 19.11 13.71
C GLU A 384 3.03 19.28 13.69
N PHE A 385 2.33 18.39 12.98
CA PHE A 385 0.88 18.41 12.89
C PHE A 385 0.22 18.18 14.26
N TYR A 386 0.72 17.24 15.05
CA TYR A 386 0.22 17.00 16.40
C TYR A 386 0.32 18.25 17.29
N ARG A 387 1.48 18.92 17.32
CA ARG A 387 1.65 20.17 18.08
C ARG A 387 0.69 21.26 17.63
N LYS A 388 0.48 21.39 16.31
CA LYS A 388 -0.51 22.32 15.74
C LYS A 388 -1.91 22.03 16.27
N ILE A 389 -2.35 20.76 16.29
CA ILE A 389 -3.67 20.39 16.81
C ILE A 389 -3.81 20.64 18.32
N VAL A 390 -2.76 20.41 19.12
CA VAL A 390 -2.77 20.72 20.57
C VAL A 390 -3.05 22.21 20.83
N MET A 391 -2.57 23.10 19.96
CA MET A 391 -2.76 24.55 20.11
C MET A 391 -4.15 25.04 19.67
N LEU A 392 -4.95 24.20 19.01
CA LEU A 392 -6.29 24.56 18.59
C LEU A 392 -7.29 24.38 19.75
N PRO A 393 -8.34 25.21 19.83
CA PRO A 393 -9.43 24.97 20.77
C PRO A 393 -10.09 23.61 20.51
N ALA A 394 -10.86 23.07 21.46
CA ALA A 394 -11.62 21.84 21.21
C ALA A 394 -12.59 22.03 20.03
N LEU A 395 -12.77 20.99 19.21
CA LEU A 395 -13.75 21.01 18.13
C LEU A 395 -15.15 21.15 18.74
N LYS A 396 -15.88 22.22 18.38
CA LYS A 396 -17.30 22.33 18.73
C LYS A 396 -18.07 21.38 17.81
N MET A 397 -18.58 20.29 18.36
CA MET A 397 -19.52 19.44 17.63
C MET A 397 -20.83 20.22 17.49
N GLU A 398 -21.29 20.45 16.26
CA GLU A 398 -22.67 20.90 16.05
C GLU A 398 -23.58 19.81 16.64
N ALA A 399 -24.45 20.19 17.57
CA ALA A 399 -25.43 19.28 18.13
C ALA A 399 -26.24 18.69 16.97
N GLU A 400 -26.42 17.37 16.96
CA GLU A 400 -27.26 16.67 16.00
C GLU A 400 -28.65 17.33 15.96
N THR A 401 -28.91 18.17 14.95
CA THR A 401 -30.27 18.54 14.60
C THR A 401 -30.91 17.29 14.02
N SER A 402 -31.67 16.61 14.87
CA SER A 402 -32.62 15.58 14.49
C SER A 402 -33.60 16.21 13.50
N VAL A 403 -33.53 15.78 12.24
CA VAL A 403 -34.54 16.04 11.23
C VAL A 403 -35.04 14.71 10.71
#